data_AF-A0A2A5BNB2-F1
#
_entry.id   AF-A0A2A5BNB2-F1
#
_cell.length_a   1.000
_cell.length_b   1.000
_cell.length_c   1.000
_cell.angle_alpha   90.00
_cell.angle_beta   90.00
_cell.angle_gamma   90.00
#
_symmetry.space_group_name_H-M   'P 1'
#
loop_
_entity.id
_entity.type
_entity.pdbx_description
1 polymer ?
#
loop_
_entity_poly.entity_id
_entity_poly.type
_entity_poly.pdbx_seq_one_letter_code
_entity_poly.pdbx_strand_id
1 'polypeptide(L)'
;MKLGDISVSYIEIMLKAMAHLGVEVDEILDKYSIDSTSLASPDARVSIPKFMRLGHDCIQASGLPWFGLVMGEVTTVTNLGIAGLLALSAQDLRQACHQIATFELLNKYNSRGQSQFFVSQAFGMDQDKYRALSREYGVEQGQGVLMFYSIKPYNDYNYFVVDSVLSGWCQIIQDLSGCDDGIEKVCFEFPAPVYAAKALATLDHASHGRAGLNMVCGWNQPEFDMFGLTKPDQVYDQGKEWFEILRRTLSGEAAFDFKGDFFDLKGVCGAPGSMQTPH
;
A
#
# COMPACT_ATOMS: atom_id res chain seq x y z
N MET A 1 -4.25 2.58 -24.30
CA MET A 1 -4.07 3.82 -23.53
C MET A 1 -2.76 3.70 -22.73
N LYS A 2 -1.92 4.74 -22.65
CA LYS A 2 -0.67 4.68 -21.85
C LYS A 2 -1.03 4.73 -20.37
N LEU A 3 -0.45 3.84 -19.55
CA LEU A 3 -0.73 3.74 -18.11
C LEU A 3 -0.28 4.98 -17.32
N GLY A 4 0.74 5.68 -17.83
CA GLY A 4 1.30 6.88 -17.23
C GLY A 4 2.81 6.77 -17.00
N ASP A 5 3.35 7.69 -16.21
CA ASP A 5 4.77 7.85 -15.93
C ASP A 5 5.03 8.30 -14.48
N ILE A 6 6.27 8.13 -14.05
CA ILE A 6 6.74 8.44 -12.70
C ILE A 6 8.16 9.01 -12.76
N SER A 7 8.45 9.98 -11.89
CA SER A 7 9.78 10.56 -11.74
C SER A 7 10.82 9.51 -11.39
N VAL A 8 12.04 9.70 -11.88
CA VAL A 8 13.20 8.89 -11.50
C VAL A 8 13.52 8.98 -10.00
N SER A 9 13.00 9.98 -9.28
CA SER A 9 13.13 10.06 -7.81
C SER A 9 12.55 8.83 -7.09
N TYR A 10 11.60 8.13 -7.71
CA TYR A 10 11.08 6.85 -7.19
C TYR A 10 11.98 5.66 -7.53
N ILE A 11 12.79 5.76 -8.59
CA ILE A 11 13.86 4.78 -8.87
C ILE A 11 14.96 4.96 -7.81
N GLU A 12 15.29 6.18 -7.40
CA GLU A 12 16.24 6.40 -6.30
C GLU A 12 15.82 5.68 -5.01
N ILE A 13 14.53 5.56 -4.71
CA ILE A 13 14.03 4.78 -3.56
C ILE A 13 14.41 3.30 -3.74
N MET A 14 14.21 2.73 -4.94
CA MET A 14 14.65 1.35 -5.24
C MET A 14 16.16 1.19 -5.05
N LEU A 15 16.94 2.17 -5.52
CA LEU A 15 18.40 2.14 -5.40
C LEU A 15 18.85 2.19 -3.95
N LYS A 16 18.24 3.07 -3.14
CA LYS A 16 18.48 3.13 -1.69
C LYS A 16 18.14 1.80 -1.01
N ALA A 17 17.03 1.17 -1.41
CA ALA A 17 16.60 -0.11 -0.84
C ALA A 17 17.57 -1.24 -1.22
N MET A 18 18.01 -1.32 -2.48
CA MET A 18 19.00 -2.31 -2.92
C MET A 18 20.36 -2.10 -2.24
N ALA A 19 20.80 -0.85 -2.09
CA ALA A 19 22.01 -0.51 -1.36
C ALA A 19 21.91 -0.86 0.13
N HIS A 20 20.74 -0.63 0.75
CA HIS A 20 20.45 -1.04 2.13
C HIS A 20 20.55 -2.57 2.31
N LEU A 21 20.19 -3.33 1.28
CA LEU A 21 20.30 -4.79 1.24
C LEU A 21 21.69 -5.31 0.81
N GLY A 22 22.61 -4.42 0.39
CA GLY A 22 23.93 -4.80 -0.14
C GLY A 22 23.87 -5.53 -1.48
N VAL A 23 22.85 -5.26 -2.31
CA VAL A 23 22.66 -5.91 -3.63
C VAL A 23 23.01 -4.92 -4.74
N GLU A 24 23.90 -5.35 -5.64
CA GLU A 24 24.32 -4.58 -6.82
C GLU A 24 23.20 -4.47 -7.87
N VAL A 25 23.12 -3.32 -8.53
CA VAL A 25 22.01 -2.98 -9.45
C VAL A 25 22.48 -2.64 -10.87
N ASP A 26 23.77 -2.58 -11.13
CA ASP A 26 24.32 -2.08 -12.41
C ASP A 26 23.75 -2.82 -13.62
N GLU A 27 23.74 -4.16 -13.59
CA GLU A 27 23.18 -4.97 -14.68
C GLU A 27 21.67 -4.72 -14.89
N ILE A 28 20.93 -4.45 -13.80
CA ILE A 28 19.51 -4.12 -13.86
C ILE A 28 19.33 -2.75 -14.50
N LEU A 29 20.10 -1.74 -14.07
CA LEU A 29 20.02 -0.39 -14.62
C LEU A 29 20.38 -0.36 -16.11
N ASP A 30 21.42 -1.10 -16.51
CA ASP A 30 21.82 -1.27 -17.90
C ASP A 30 20.71 -1.89 -18.75
N LYS A 31 20.06 -2.95 -18.26
CA LYS A 31 18.90 -3.60 -18.92
C LYS A 31 17.78 -2.61 -19.23
N TYR A 32 17.61 -1.59 -18.39
CA TYR A 32 16.59 -0.56 -18.57
C TYR A 32 17.12 0.74 -19.16
N SER A 33 18.41 0.85 -19.50
CA SER A 33 19.03 2.10 -19.96
C SER A 33 18.74 3.26 -19.00
N ILE A 34 19.00 3.04 -17.71
CA ILE A 34 18.94 4.06 -16.67
C ILE A 34 20.38 4.38 -16.28
N ASP A 35 20.83 5.58 -16.65
CA ASP A 35 22.19 6.04 -16.36
C ASP A 35 22.20 7.11 -15.25
N SER A 36 23.40 7.44 -14.76
CA SER A 36 23.58 8.47 -13.72
C SER A 36 23.10 9.85 -14.14
N THR A 37 23.12 10.16 -15.44
CA THR A 37 22.64 11.45 -15.97
C THR A 37 21.12 11.55 -15.85
N SER A 38 20.43 10.46 -16.17
CA SER A 38 18.98 10.34 -16.07
C SER A 38 18.54 10.40 -14.61
N LEU A 39 19.24 9.73 -13.69
CA LEU A 39 18.94 9.74 -12.26
C LEU A 39 19.15 11.12 -11.63
N ALA A 40 20.19 11.85 -12.05
CA ALA A 40 20.46 13.20 -11.55
C ALA A 40 19.51 14.28 -12.09
N SER A 41 18.65 13.96 -13.07
CA SER A 41 17.75 14.93 -13.70
C SER A 41 16.40 15.00 -12.96
N PRO A 42 16.02 16.16 -12.38
CA PRO A 42 14.75 16.32 -11.67
C PRO A 42 13.50 16.08 -12.53
N ASP A 43 13.62 16.33 -13.83
CA ASP A 43 12.52 16.19 -14.80
C ASP A 43 12.51 14.82 -15.50
N ALA A 44 13.48 13.95 -15.24
CA ALA A 44 13.53 12.63 -15.86
C ALA A 44 12.40 11.75 -15.32
N ARG A 45 11.75 11.03 -16.24
CA ARG A 45 10.60 10.18 -15.95
C ARG A 45 10.73 8.85 -16.67
N VAL A 46 10.17 7.82 -16.06
CA VAL A 46 10.02 6.50 -16.66
C VAL A 46 8.56 6.12 -16.77
N SER A 47 8.20 5.37 -17.81
CA SER A 47 6.84 4.83 -17.91
C SER A 47 6.56 3.88 -16.74
N ILE A 48 5.33 3.87 -16.23
CA ILE A 48 4.93 2.97 -15.13
C ILE A 48 5.23 1.49 -15.43
N PRO A 49 5.01 0.94 -16.65
CA PRO A 49 5.39 -0.44 -16.96
C PRO A 49 6.91 -0.71 -16.86
N LYS A 50 7.75 0.29 -17.17
CA LYS A 50 9.20 0.20 -16.99
C LYS A 50 9.54 0.14 -15.50
N PHE A 51 8.94 1.00 -14.69
CA PHE A 51 9.10 1.00 -13.23
C PHE A 51 8.66 -0.32 -12.58
N MET A 52 7.51 -0.87 -12.99
CA MET A 52 7.01 -2.15 -12.48
C MET A 52 7.95 -3.33 -12.80
N ARG A 53 8.50 -3.36 -14.02
CA ARG A 53 9.46 -4.41 -14.40
C ARG A 53 10.82 -4.26 -13.72
N LEU A 54 11.28 -3.02 -13.56
CA LEU A 54 12.49 -2.70 -12.79
C LEU A 54 12.37 -3.21 -11.35
N GLY A 55 11.28 -2.87 -10.66
CA GLY A 55 11.03 -3.34 -9.30
C GLY A 55 10.90 -4.86 -9.20
N HIS A 56 10.28 -5.51 -10.19
CA HIS A 56 10.24 -6.97 -10.24
C HIS A 56 11.64 -7.59 -10.36
N ASP A 57 12.52 -7.04 -11.19
CA ASP A 57 13.90 -7.53 -11.30
C ASP A 57 14.68 -7.28 -10.00
N CYS A 58 14.45 -6.15 -9.30
CA CYS A 58 15.02 -5.92 -7.97
C CYS A 58 14.55 -6.96 -6.94
N ILE A 59 13.27 -7.37 -6.98
CA ILE A 59 12.74 -8.46 -6.14
C ILE A 59 13.45 -9.78 -6.44
N GLN A 60 13.68 -10.11 -7.72
CA GLN A 60 14.40 -11.32 -8.10
C GLN A 60 15.86 -11.30 -7.64
N ALA A 61 16.55 -10.16 -7.80
CA ALA A 61 17.95 -10.01 -7.43
C ALA A 61 18.16 -10.01 -5.91
N SER A 62 17.26 -9.39 -5.15
CA SER A 62 17.31 -9.37 -3.68
C SER A 62 16.80 -10.66 -3.03
N GLY A 63 15.97 -11.42 -3.73
CA GLY A 63 15.27 -12.57 -3.17
C GLY A 63 14.21 -12.19 -2.12
N LEU A 64 13.80 -10.92 -2.06
CA LEU A 64 12.84 -10.41 -1.07
C LEU A 64 11.50 -10.03 -1.75
N PRO A 65 10.47 -10.89 -1.67
CA PRO A 65 9.13 -10.58 -2.19
C PRO A 65 8.52 -9.30 -1.64
N TRP A 66 9.01 -8.85 -0.48
CA TRP A 66 8.57 -7.68 0.26
C TRP A 66 9.43 -6.44 0.08
N PHE A 67 10.18 -6.39 -1.02
CA PHE A 67 11.05 -5.27 -1.38
C PHE A 67 10.35 -3.89 -1.26
N GLY A 68 9.04 -3.81 -1.51
CA GLY A 68 8.28 -2.57 -1.35
C GLY A 68 8.27 -2.02 0.07
N LEU A 69 8.37 -2.87 1.10
CA LEU A 69 8.51 -2.42 2.49
C LEU A 69 9.89 -1.82 2.75
N VAL A 70 10.94 -2.46 2.25
CA VAL A 70 12.32 -1.95 2.32
C VAL A 70 12.43 -0.60 1.61
N MET A 71 11.74 -0.45 0.47
CA MET A 71 11.62 0.84 -0.22
C MET A 71 10.97 1.90 0.69
N GLY A 72 9.92 1.55 1.43
CA GLY A 72 9.28 2.47 2.37
C GLY A 72 10.20 2.95 3.48
N GLU A 73 10.95 2.03 4.11
CA GLU A 73 11.89 2.33 5.21
C GLU A 73 12.97 3.35 4.80
N VAL A 74 13.43 3.29 3.55
CA VAL A 74 14.44 4.22 3.02
C VAL A 74 13.84 5.44 2.30
N THR A 75 12.50 5.54 2.27
CA THR A 75 11.80 6.66 1.63
C THR A 75 11.97 7.91 2.47
N THR A 76 12.49 8.95 1.83
CA THR A 76 12.59 10.28 2.46
C THR A 76 11.61 11.23 1.80
N VAL A 77 11.19 12.27 2.53
CA VAL A 77 10.25 13.27 2.00
C VAL A 77 10.74 13.93 0.69
N THR A 78 12.05 14.08 0.50
CA THR A 78 12.63 14.63 -0.74
C THR A 78 12.44 13.72 -1.96
N ASN A 79 12.24 12.41 -1.77
CA ASN A 79 11.91 11.49 -2.86
C ASN A 79 10.54 11.80 -3.49
N LEU A 80 9.64 12.46 -2.75
CA LEU A 80 8.37 12.97 -3.28
C LEU A 80 8.52 14.28 -4.07
N GLY A 81 9.75 14.70 -4.39
CA GLY A 81 10.03 15.89 -5.19
C GLY A 81 9.36 17.16 -4.66
N ILE A 82 8.74 17.94 -5.55
CA ILE A 82 8.13 19.23 -5.18
C ILE A 82 7.00 19.06 -4.15
N ALA A 83 6.19 18.00 -4.27
CA ALA A 83 5.14 17.71 -3.30
C ALA A 83 5.70 17.45 -1.90
N GLY A 84 6.84 16.77 -1.81
CA GLY A 84 7.56 16.56 -0.56
C GLY A 84 8.16 17.84 0.02
N LEU A 85 8.77 18.68 -0.81
CA LEU A 85 9.32 19.97 -0.37
C LEU A 85 8.22 20.92 0.16
N LEU A 86 7.04 20.88 -0.45
CA LEU A 86 5.87 21.60 0.07
C LEU A 86 5.46 21.05 1.43
N ALA A 87 5.39 19.73 1.57
CA ALA A 87 5.06 19.06 2.83
C ALA A 87 6.05 19.36 3.97
N LEU A 88 7.34 19.48 3.67
CA LEU A 88 8.37 19.92 4.62
C LEU A 88 8.13 21.34 5.17
N SER A 89 7.46 22.19 4.39
CA SER A 89 7.15 23.57 4.76
C SER A 89 5.75 23.71 5.38
N ALA A 90 5.05 22.59 5.60
CA ALA A 90 3.72 22.58 6.18
C ALA A 90 3.75 23.01 7.66
N GLN A 91 2.71 23.73 8.07
CA GLN A 91 2.52 24.15 9.46
C GLN A 91 2.07 22.98 10.35
N ASP A 92 1.38 22.00 9.77
CA ASP A 92 0.87 20.83 10.46
C ASP A 92 0.77 19.61 9.52
N LEU A 93 0.53 18.43 10.11
CA LEU A 93 0.44 17.17 9.37
C LEU A 93 -0.74 17.15 8.38
N ARG A 94 -1.82 17.87 8.69
CA ARG A 94 -2.98 17.97 7.81
C ARG A 94 -2.59 18.67 6.51
N GLN A 95 -1.88 19.78 6.60
CA GLN A 95 -1.39 20.52 5.45
C GLN A 95 -0.36 19.70 4.67
N ALA A 96 0.55 19.00 5.35
CA ALA A 96 1.54 18.13 4.71
C ALA A 96 0.87 17.02 3.87
N CYS A 97 -0.05 16.25 4.45
CA CYS A 97 -0.78 15.19 3.75
C CYS A 97 -1.63 15.74 2.59
N HIS A 98 -2.24 16.92 2.76
CA HIS A 98 -2.96 17.58 1.68
C HIS A 98 -2.03 17.95 0.51
N GLN A 99 -0.85 18.51 0.79
CA GLN A 99 0.12 18.88 -0.25
C GLN A 99 0.67 17.65 -0.98
N ILE A 100 0.99 16.57 -0.25
CA ILE A 100 1.44 15.30 -0.84
C ILE A 100 0.43 14.78 -1.87
N ALA A 101 -0.84 14.68 -1.49
CA ALA A 101 -1.90 14.17 -2.37
C ALA A 101 -2.20 15.10 -3.55
N THR A 102 -2.33 16.40 -3.29
CA THR A 102 -2.72 17.40 -4.29
C THR A 102 -1.63 17.59 -5.34
N PHE A 103 -0.37 17.67 -4.93
CA PHE A 103 0.76 17.96 -5.83
C PHE A 103 1.48 16.71 -6.34
N GLU A 104 0.95 15.51 -6.06
CA GLU A 104 1.48 14.23 -6.54
C GLU A 104 1.73 14.22 -8.06
N LEU A 105 0.84 14.87 -8.82
CA LEU A 105 0.88 14.94 -10.29
C LEU A 105 2.18 15.55 -10.85
N LEU A 106 2.85 16.40 -10.06
CA LEU A 106 4.14 16.96 -10.45
C LEU A 106 5.21 15.86 -10.58
N ASN A 107 5.09 14.77 -9.82
CA ASN A 107 6.08 13.71 -9.76
C ASN A 107 5.61 12.40 -10.42
N LYS A 108 4.30 12.13 -10.46
CA LYS A 108 3.77 10.92 -11.09
C LYS A 108 2.38 11.13 -11.66
N TYR A 109 2.10 10.50 -12.78
CA TYR A 109 0.78 10.48 -13.40
C TYR A 109 0.38 9.03 -13.71
N ASN A 110 -0.84 8.65 -13.34
CA ASN A 110 -1.39 7.33 -13.63
C ASN A 110 -2.81 7.46 -14.17
N SER A 111 -3.11 6.80 -15.28
CA SER A 111 -4.44 6.83 -15.89
C SER A 111 -5.52 6.16 -15.02
N ARG A 112 -5.14 5.43 -13.96
CA ARG A 112 -6.06 4.73 -13.05
C ARG A 112 -6.59 5.61 -11.91
N GLY A 113 -5.94 6.73 -11.60
CA GLY A 113 -6.41 7.61 -10.53
C GLY A 113 -5.33 8.52 -9.96
N GLN A 114 -5.69 9.21 -8.89
CA GLN A 114 -4.85 10.13 -8.14
C GLN A 114 -5.15 9.98 -6.64
N SER A 115 -4.11 10.13 -5.83
CA SER A 115 -4.25 10.12 -4.37
C SER A 115 -5.05 11.30 -3.87
N GLN A 116 -5.68 11.16 -2.71
CA GLN A 116 -6.50 12.20 -2.12
C GLN A 116 -6.26 12.30 -0.62
N PHE A 117 -6.46 13.51 -0.09
CA PHE A 117 -6.49 13.74 1.34
C PHE A 117 -7.76 14.50 1.74
N PHE A 118 -8.45 14.02 2.75
CA PHE A 118 -9.63 14.67 3.31
C PHE A 118 -9.74 14.41 4.81
N VAL A 119 -10.53 15.24 5.51
CA VAL A 119 -10.85 15.04 6.93
C VAL A 119 -12.29 14.54 7.03
N SER A 120 -12.51 13.44 7.73
CA SER A 120 -13.83 12.85 7.92
C SER A 120 -14.76 13.83 8.66
N GLN A 121 -15.96 14.08 8.10
CA GLN A 121 -16.98 14.98 8.67
C GLN A 121 -18.31 14.25 8.88
N ALA A 122 -19.01 14.58 9.98
CA ALA A 122 -20.29 13.95 10.34
C ALA A 122 -21.52 14.45 9.55
N PHE A 123 -21.51 15.67 9.00
CA PHE A 123 -22.69 16.30 8.38
C PHE A 123 -22.36 16.97 7.02
N GLY A 124 -23.29 16.88 6.05
CA GLY A 124 -23.16 17.42 4.68
C GLY A 124 -23.95 16.58 3.66
N MET A 125 -24.53 17.19 2.64
CA MET A 125 -25.44 16.54 1.66
C MET A 125 -24.74 15.93 0.44
N ASP A 126 -23.40 15.86 0.39
CA ASP A 126 -22.72 15.26 -0.75
C ASP A 126 -22.68 13.73 -0.66
N GLN A 127 -23.12 13.09 -1.75
CA GLN A 127 -23.05 11.65 -2.01
C GLN A 127 -21.62 11.21 -2.38
N ASP A 128 -20.62 11.67 -1.61
CA ASP A 128 -19.24 11.35 -1.91
C ASP A 128 -18.93 9.89 -1.56
N LYS A 129 -18.42 9.15 -2.55
CA LYS A 129 -17.88 7.78 -2.42
C LYS A 129 -16.95 7.64 -1.19
N TYR A 130 -16.29 8.71 -0.79
CA TYR A 130 -15.36 8.78 0.33
C TYR A 130 -16.05 8.71 1.71
N ARG A 131 -17.30 9.16 1.85
CA ARG A 131 -18.08 8.95 3.09
C ARG A 131 -18.52 7.50 3.25
N ALA A 132 -18.90 6.84 2.15
CA ALA A 132 -19.25 5.42 2.18
C ALA A 132 -18.04 4.59 2.62
N LEU A 133 -16.85 4.85 2.03
CA LEU A 133 -15.60 4.19 2.43
C LEU A 133 -15.18 4.54 3.86
N SER A 134 -15.34 5.80 4.30
CA SER A 134 -15.04 6.19 5.68
C SER A 134 -15.89 5.42 6.69
N ARG A 135 -17.17 5.19 6.41
CA ARG A 135 -18.04 4.35 7.26
C ARG A 135 -17.66 2.87 7.19
N GLU A 136 -17.42 2.35 5.99
CA GLU A 136 -17.01 0.96 5.75
C GLU A 136 -15.75 0.61 6.54
N TYR A 137 -14.80 1.54 6.60
CA TYR A 137 -13.52 1.35 7.29
C TYR A 137 -13.48 1.89 8.73
N GLY A 138 -14.63 2.29 9.30
CA GLY A 138 -14.69 2.76 10.68
C GLY A 138 -13.87 4.02 10.96
N VAL A 139 -13.79 4.95 10.01
CA VAL A 139 -13.12 6.25 10.16
C VAL A 139 -14.03 7.20 10.96
N GLU A 140 -13.54 7.64 12.13
CA GLU A 140 -14.25 8.54 13.03
C GLU A 140 -14.24 9.99 12.55
N GLN A 141 -15.15 10.81 13.09
CA GLN A 141 -15.21 12.22 12.77
C GLN A 141 -13.93 12.94 13.20
N GLY A 142 -13.36 13.77 12.31
CA GLY A 142 -12.15 14.55 12.58
C GLY A 142 -10.85 13.85 12.20
N GLN A 143 -10.89 12.55 11.87
CA GLN A 143 -9.71 11.82 11.39
C GLN A 143 -9.33 12.25 9.96
N GLY A 144 -8.03 12.44 9.73
CA GLY A 144 -7.47 12.69 8.40
C GLY A 144 -7.26 11.38 7.66
N VAL A 145 -7.66 11.34 6.38
CA VAL A 145 -7.53 10.17 5.51
C VAL A 145 -6.65 10.53 4.33
N LEU A 146 -5.46 9.93 4.25
CA LEU A 146 -4.59 9.97 3.08
C LEU A 146 -4.80 8.68 2.28
N MET A 147 -5.41 8.79 1.10
CA MET A 147 -5.89 7.67 0.32
C MET A 147 -5.10 7.53 -0.97
N PHE A 148 -4.48 6.36 -1.16
CA PHE A 148 -3.91 5.96 -2.44
C PHE A 148 -5.01 5.36 -3.33
N TYR A 149 -5.01 5.73 -4.60
CA TYR A 149 -5.99 5.25 -5.57
C TYR A 149 -5.75 3.78 -5.95
N SER A 150 -6.80 3.12 -6.42
CA SER A 150 -6.73 1.71 -6.80
C SER A 150 -5.87 1.48 -8.06
N ILE A 151 -4.96 0.50 -8.00
CA ILE A 151 -4.19 0.05 -9.16
C ILE A 151 -4.55 -1.37 -9.61
N LYS A 152 -5.82 -1.78 -9.50
CA LYS A 152 -6.28 -3.11 -9.97
C LYS A 152 -5.98 -3.35 -11.47
N PRO A 153 -5.70 -4.61 -11.88
CA PRO A 153 -5.55 -5.79 -11.03
C PRO A 153 -4.19 -5.80 -10.30
N TYR A 154 -4.19 -6.35 -9.09
CA TYR A 154 -2.98 -6.54 -8.29
C TYR A 154 -2.30 -7.86 -8.68
N ASN A 155 -0.97 -7.83 -8.79
CA ASN A 155 -0.15 -8.97 -9.22
C ASN A 155 1.32 -8.77 -8.83
N ASP A 156 2.16 -9.74 -9.16
CA ASP A 156 3.59 -9.80 -8.82
C ASP A 156 4.44 -8.64 -9.38
N TYR A 157 3.90 -7.83 -10.29
CA TYR A 157 4.56 -6.63 -10.83
C TYR A 157 4.15 -5.35 -10.11
N ASN A 158 3.16 -5.39 -9.21
CA ASN A 158 2.66 -4.17 -8.56
C ASN A 158 2.36 -4.28 -7.07
N TYR A 159 2.52 -5.44 -6.42
CA TYR A 159 2.42 -5.55 -4.95
C TYR A 159 3.36 -4.57 -4.25
N PHE A 160 4.65 -4.60 -4.63
CA PHE A 160 5.66 -3.74 -4.04
C PHE A 160 5.36 -2.25 -4.20
N VAL A 161 4.57 -1.85 -5.21
CA VAL A 161 4.22 -0.44 -5.45
C VAL A 161 3.33 0.06 -4.32
N VAL A 162 2.30 -0.71 -3.94
CA VAL A 162 1.42 -0.30 -2.84
C VAL A 162 2.14 -0.36 -1.52
N ASP A 163 2.95 -1.40 -1.29
CA ASP A 163 3.75 -1.50 -0.08
C ASP A 163 4.66 -0.27 0.06
N SER A 164 5.38 0.10 -1.00
CA SER A 164 6.28 1.26 -0.98
C SER A 164 5.57 2.59 -0.75
N VAL A 165 4.37 2.78 -1.30
CA VAL A 165 3.60 4.02 -1.09
C VAL A 165 3.10 4.11 0.35
N LEU A 166 2.49 3.04 0.87
CA LEU A 166 1.89 3.07 2.20
C LEU A 166 2.95 3.15 3.30
N SER A 167 3.98 2.29 3.22
CA SER A 167 5.10 2.33 4.18
C SER A 167 5.92 3.61 4.06
N GLY A 168 6.16 4.12 2.85
CA GLY A 168 6.83 5.41 2.65
C GLY A 168 6.03 6.59 3.20
N TRP A 169 4.70 6.59 3.08
CA TRP A 169 3.87 7.59 3.76
C TRP A 169 3.92 7.45 5.27
N CYS A 170 3.96 6.23 5.82
CA CYS A 170 4.16 6.01 7.24
C CYS A 170 5.47 6.64 7.72
N GLN A 171 6.57 6.34 7.03
CA GLN A 171 7.89 6.90 7.33
C GLN A 171 7.87 8.44 7.27
N ILE A 172 7.32 9.02 6.21
CA ILE A 172 7.27 10.49 6.04
C ILE A 172 6.41 11.14 7.12
N ILE A 173 5.26 10.56 7.47
CA ILE A 173 4.40 11.09 8.53
C ILE A 173 5.14 11.08 9.87
N GLN A 174 5.87 10.00 10.18
CA GLN A 174 6.70 9.92 11.38
C GLN A 174 7.83 10.95 11.35
N ASP A 175 8.55 11.08 10.25
CA ASP A 175 9.64 12.05 10.08
C ASP A 175 9.17 13.51 10.23
N LEU A 176 8.01 13.84 9.64
CA LEU A 176 7.46 15.20 9.67
C LEU A 176 6.84 15.56 11.03
N SER A 177 6.19 14.60 11.69
CA SER A 177 5.52 14.85 12.97
C SER A 177 6.43 14.66 14.18
N GLY A 178 7.48 13.85 14.05
CA GLY A 178 8.27 13.36 15.18
C GLY A 178 7.54 12.33 16.06
N CYS A 179 6.36 11.88 15.65
CA CYS A 179 5.52 10.94 16.40
C CYS A 179 5.42 9.60 15.69
N ASP A 180 5.50 8.50 16.43
CA ASP A 180 5.30 7.15 15.92
C ASP A 180 3.82 6.71 15.94
N ASP A 181 2.93 7.44 16.60
CA ASP A 181 1.50 7.16 16.74
C ASP A 181 0.59 8.00 15.83
N GLY A 182 1.17 8.75 14.88
CA GLY A 182 0.41 9.60 13.94
C GLY A 182 -0.52 8.85 12.98
N ILE A 183 -0.47 7.51 12.97
CA ILE A 183 -1.29 6.63 12.12
C ILE A 183 -2.06 5.68 13.02
N GLU A 184 -3.38 5.87 13.04
CA GLU A 184 -4.28 5.03 13.82
C GLU A 184 -4.62 3.72 13.11
N LYS A 185 -4.84 3.77 11.79
CA LYS A 185 -5.27 2.63 10.98
C LYS A 185 -4.96 2.85 9.51
N VAL A 186 -4.88 1.75 8.77
CA VAL A 186 -4.79 1.74 7.32
C VAL A 186 -5.74 0.69 6.78
N CYS A 187 -6.40 1.04 5.68
CA CYS A 187 -7.54 0.33 5.15
C CYS A 187 -7.29 -0.05 3.69
N PHE A 188 -7.75 -1.23 3.30
CA PHE A 188 -7.51 -1.78 1.97
C PHE A 188 -8.83 -2.13 1.27
N GLU A 189 -8.86 -1.93 -0.04
CA GLU A 189 -10.04 -2.12 -0.90
C GLU A 189 -10.46 -3.60 -1.11
N PHE A 190 -9.97 -4.54 -0.30
CA PHE A 190 -10.05 -5.97 -0.61
C PHE A 190 -10.61 -6.83 0.52
N PRO A 191 -11.73 -7.54 0.28
CA PRO A 191 -12.27 -8.53 1.21
C PRO A 191 -11.62 -9.91 1.08
N ALA A 192 -10.76 -10.16 0.08
CA ALA A 192 -10.18 -11.50 -0.08
C ALA A 192 -9.08 -11.76 0.97
N PRO A 193 -9.04 -12.95 1.59
CA PRO A 193 -8.20 -13.22 2.75
C PRO A 193 -6.70 -13.05 2.46
N VAL A 194 -6.25 -13.38 1.24
CA VAL A 194 -4.86 -13.19 0.82
C VAL A 194 -4.47 -11.71 0.74
N TYR A 195 -5.37 -10.87 0.20
CA TYR A 195 -5.12 -9.43 0.14
C TYR A 195 -5.13 -8.81 1.53
N ALA A 196 -6.06 -9.23 2.40
CA ALA A 196 -6.11 -8.78 3.79
C ALA A 196 -4.86 -9.19 4.57
N ALA A 197 -4.33 -10.39 4.35
CA ALA A 197 -3.09 -10.83 4.97
C ALA A 197 -1.88 -10.03 4.50
N LYS A 198 -1.74 -9.78 3.19
CA LYS A 198 -0.65 -8.94 2.66
C LYS A 198 -0.74 -7.51 3.20
N ALA A 199 -1.93 -6.94 3.16
CA ALA A 199 -2.25 -5.65 3.74
C ALA A 199 -1.83 -5.56 5.21
N LEU A 200 -2.24 -6.56 6.02
CA LEU A 200 -1.92 -6.58 7.45
C LEU A 200 -0.43 -6.78 7.69
N ALA A 201 0.26 -7.64 6.94
CA ALA A 201 1.72 -7.79 7.02
C ALA A 201 2.43 -6.45 6.70
N THR A 202 2.00 -5.76 5.65
CA THR A 202 2.54 -4.43 5.29
C THR A 202 2.40 -3.44 6.45
N LEU A 203 1.25 -3.46 7.13
CA LEU A 203 1.03 -2.61 8.30
C LEU A 203 1.81 -3.03 9.53
N ASP A 204 1.92 -4.32 9.77
CA ASP A 204 2.63 -4.84 10.91
C ASP A 204 4.09 -4.39 10.85
N HIS A 205 4.73 -4.56 9.69
CA HIS A 205 6.08 -4.06 9.41
C HIS A 205 6.18 -2.54 9.52
N ALA A 206 5.33 -1.79 8.81
CA ALA A 206 5.37 -0.32 8.80
C ALA A 206 5.07 0.33 10.17
N SER A 207 4.30 -0.34 11.02
CA SER A 207 3.93 0.15 12.35
C SER A 207 4.82 -0.36 13.47
N HIS A 208 5.86 -1.16 13.16
CA HIS A 208 6.72 -1.82 14.14
C HIS A 208 5.96 -2.74 15.11
N GLY A 209 5.05 -3.56 14.58
CA GLY A 209 4.38 -4.58 15.35
C GLY A 209 3.14 -4.08 16.08
N ARG A 210 2.49 -3.01 15.60
CA ARG A 210 1.30 -2.41 16.23
C ARG A 210 0.03 -2.63 15.43
N ALA A 211 0.09 -3.42 14.36
CA ALA A 211 -1.08 -3.71 13.56
C ALA A 211 -2.02 -4.67 14.31
N GLY A 212 -3.33 -4.39 14.23
CA GLY A 212 -4.37 -5.23 14.79
C GLY A 212 -5.46 -5.50 13.76
N LEU A 213 -6.00 -6.72 13.75
CA LEU A 213 -7.13 -7.09 12.92
C LEU A 213 -8.36 -7.36 13.79
N ASN A 214 -9.41 -6.57 13.58
CA ASN A 214 -10.74 -6.92 14.08
C ASN A 214 -11.51 -7.61 12.96
N MET A 215 -11.97 -8.83 13.21
CA MET A 215 -12.71 -9.64 12.24
C MET A 215 -14.10 -9.93 12.79
N VAL A 216 -15.13 -9.57 12.03
CA VAL A 216 -16.54 -9.85 12.34
C VAL A 216 -17.19 -10.61 11.20
N CYS A 217 -17.86 -11.72 11.53
CA CYS A 217 -18.69 -12.46 10.58
C CYS A 217 -20.10 -11.87 10.67
N GLY A 218 -20.47 -11.01 9.73
CA GLY A 218 -21.78 -10.32 9.73
C GLY A 218 -22.94 -11.31 9.88
N TRP A 219 -23.87 -11.04 10.80
CA TRP A 219 -24.98 -11.96 11.14
C TRP A 219 -26.37 -11.41 10.80
N ASN A 220 -26.47 -10.10 10.54
CA ASN A 220 -27.73 -9.37 10.44
C ASN A 220 -28.16 -9.13 8.99
N GLN A 221 -29.18 -9.84 8.50
CA GLN A 221 -29.65 -9.76 7.09
C GLN A 221 -29.94 -8.32 6.60
N PRO A 222 -30.65 -7.45 7.37
CA PRO A 222 -30.84 -6.05 7.01
C PRO A 222 -29.56 -5.27 6.68
N GLU A 223 -28.43 -5.57 7.32
CA GLU A 223 -27.15 -4.91 6.99
C GLU A 223 -26.68 -5.34 5.60
N PHE A 224 -26.74 -6.62 5.27
CA PHE A 224 -26.42 -7.10 3.92
C PHE A 224 -27.32 -6.47 2.86
N ASP A 225 -28.62 -6.35 3.17
CA ASP A 225 -29.60 -5.73 2.27
C ASP A 225 -29.30 -4.23 2.02
N MET A 226 -28.82 -3.50 3.04
CA MET A 226 -28.39 -2.10 2.89
C MET A 226 -27.24 -1.93 1.90
N PHE A 227 -26.40 -2.94 1.76
CA PHE A 227 -25.25 -2.94 0.85
C PHE A 227 -25.54 -3.68 -0.47
N GLY A 228 -26.78 -4.12 -0.70
CA GLY A 228 -27.15 -4.93 -1.87
C GLY A 228 -26.42 -6.27 -1.94
N LEU A 229 -25.93 -6.78 -0.80
CA LEU A 229 -25.21 -8.03 -0.67
C LEU A 229 -26.18 -9.14 -0.27
N THR A 230 -25.91 -10.36 -0.72
CA THR A 230 -26.61 -11.53 -0.20
C THR A 230 -25.82 -12.06 0.99
N LYS A 231 -26.47 -12.15 2.16
CA LYS A 231 -25.87 -12.79 3.32
C LYS A 231 -25.61 -14.27 2.99
N PRO A 232 -24.37 -14.76 3.14
CA PRO A 232 -24.10 -16.18 3.05
C PRO A 232 -24.95 -16.97 4.07
N ASP A 233 -25.34 -18.20 3.75
CA ASP A 233 -26.01 -19.07 4.72
C ASP A 233 -25.05 -19.54 5.81
N GLN A 234 -23.77 -19.69 5.45
CA GLN A 234 -22.70 -20.24 6.29
C GLN A 234 -21.61 -19.20 6.58
N VAL A 235 -22.00 -18.03 7.12
CA VAL A 235 -21.08 -16.90 7.38
C VAL A 235 -19.90 -17.27 8.28
N TYR A 236 -20.10 -18.16 9.25
CA TYR A 236 -19.04 -18.59 10.17
C TYR A 236 -18.10 -19.62 9.53
N ASP A 237 -18.60 -20.51 8.67
CA ASP A 237 -17.74 -21.48 7.96
C ASP A 237 -16.89 -20.75 6.91
N GLN A 238 -17.48 -19.80 6.19
CA GLN A 238 -16.75 -18.91 5.30
C GLN A 238 -15.73 -18.06 6.07
N GLY A 239 -16.10 -17.51 7.24
CA GLY A 239 -15.19 -16.76 8.10
C GLY A 239 -14.03 -17.61 8.62
N LYS A 240 -14.26 -18.89 8.90
CA LYS A 240 -13.22 -19.83 9.31
C LYS A 240 -12.24 -20.13 8.17
N GLU A 241 -12.71 -20.40 6.96
CA GLU A 241 -11.81 -20.56 5.80
C GLU A 241 -11.02 -19.28 5.54
N TRP A 242 -11.69 -18.14 5.62
CA TRP A 242 -11.06 -16.83 5.47
C TRP A 242 -9.94 -16.62 6.49
N PHE A 243 -10.20 -16.91 7.76
CA PHE A 243 -9.21 -16.80 8.83
C PHE A 243 -8.05 -17.79 8.65
N GLU A 244 -8.32 -19.01 8.22
CA GLU A 244 -7.28 -20.01 7.96
C GLU A 244 -6.35 -19.57 6.83
N ILE A 245 -6.92 -19.06 5.72
CA ILE A 245 -6.13 -18.50 4.62
C ILE A 245 -5.33 -17.30 5.12
N LEU A 246 -5.94 -16.41 5.91
CA LEU A 246 -5.26 -15.24 6.49
C LEU A 246 -4.07 -15.68 7.36
N ARG A 247 -4.29 -16.56 8.34
CA ARG A 247 -3.26 -17.04 9.27
C ARG A 247 -2.09 -17.71 8.54
N ARG A 248 -2.40 -18.59 7.59
CA ARG A 248 -1.37 -19.25 6.75
C ARG A 248 -0.61 -18.26 5.89
N THR A 249 -1.29 -17.24 5.36
CA THR A 249 -0.61 -16.18 4.60
C THR A 249 0.30 -15.36 5.53
N LEU A 250 -0.19 -14.91 6.69
CA LEU A 250 0.58 -14.12 7.67
C LEU A 250 1.77 -14.86 8.27
N SER A 251 1.76 -16.20 8.26
CA SER A 251 2.90 -17.00 8.74
C SER A 251 4.18 -16.77 7.93
N GLY A 252 4.08 -16.29 6.68
CA GLY A 252 5.21 -16.17 5.77
C GLY A 252 5.79 -17.52 5.32
N GLU A 253 5.06 -18.63 5.52
CA GLU A 253 5.44 -19.96 5.07
C GLU A 253 5.53 -20.08 3.53
N ALA A 254 6.05 -21.22 3.05
CA ALA A 254 6.13 -21.52 1.62
C ALA A 254 4.77 -21.42 0.92
N ALA A 255 4.80 -21.11 -0.38
CA ALA A 255 3.59 -20.93 -1.16
C ALA A 255 2.66 -22.16 -1.06
N PHE A 256 1.36 -21.92 -0.90
CA PHE A 256 0.39 -22.99 -0.67
C PHE A 256 -0.87 -22.89 -1.52
N ASP A 257 -1.48 -24.04 -1.78
CA ASP A 257 -2.82 -24.13 -2.33
C ASP A 257 -3.84 -24.25 -1.19
N PHE A 258 -5.02 -23.69 -1.40
CA PHE A 258 -6.15 -23.79 -0.48
C PHE A 258 -7.40 -24.22 -1.24
N LYS A 259 -7.99 -25.35 -0.84
CA LYS A 259 -9.22 -25.87 -1.43
C LYS A 259 -10.25 -26.05 -0.31
N GLY A 260 -11.15 -25.09 -0.18
CA GLY A 260 -12.28 -25.11 0.72
C GLY A 260 -13.62 -25.09 -0.03
N ASP A 261 -14.70 -25.00 0.73
CA ASP A 261 -16.07 -24.89 0.26
C ASP A 261 -16.34 -23.48 -0.32
N PHE A 262 -15.61 -22.45 0.13
CA PHE A 262 -15.78 -21.06 -0.31
C PHE A 262 -14.61 -20.51 -1.11
N PHE A 263 -13.40 -21.03 -0.90
CA PHE A 263 -12.18 -20.54 -1.56
C PHE A 263 -11.41 -21.66 -2.28
N ASP A 264 -11.01 -21.39 -3.52
CA ASP A 264 -10.13 -22.24 -4.32
C ASP A 264 -8.95 -21.41 -4.82
N LEU A 265 -7.84 -21.47 -4.08
CA LEU A 265 -6.66 -20.64 -4.27
C LEU A 265 -5.45 -21.50 -4.62
N LYS A 266 -4.58 -20.97 -5.47
CA LYS A 266 -3.34 -21.63 -5.89
C LYS A 266 -2.15 -20.73 -5.69
N GLY A 267 -1.05 -21.29 -5.19
CA GLY A 267 0.23 -20.60 -5.04
C GLY A 267 0.17 -19.36 -4.14
N VAL A 268 -0.67 -19.38 -3.10
CA VAL A 268 -0.78 -18.30 -2.12
C VAL A 268 0.56 -18.13 -1.41
N CYS A 269 1.12 -16.94 -1.45
CA CYS A 269 2.38 -16.60 -0.77
C CYS A 269 2.19 -15.32 0.05
N GLY A 270 2.64 -15.36 1.30
CA GLY A 270 2.51 -14.26 2.26
C GLY A 270 3.84 -13.78 2.81
N ALA A 271 4.86 -13.72 1.96
CA ALA A 271 6.16 -13.13 2.29
C ALA A 271 6.10 -11.58 2.21
N PRO A 272 6.50 -10.83 3.27
CA PRO A 272 7.03 -11.32 4.53
C PRO A 272 5.88 -11.77 5.44
N GLY A 273 6.17 -12.71 6.33
CA GLY A 273 5.24 -12.96 7.43
C GLY A 273 5.05 -11.71 8.30
N SER A 274 4.00 -11.72 9.11
CA SER A 274 3.80 -10.73 10.17
C SER A 274 5.02 -10.73 11.10
N MET A 275 5.44 -9.56 11.59
CA MET A 275 6.47 -9.44 12.63
C MET A 275 5.98 -9.99 13.96
N GLN A 276 4.69 -9.77 14.25
CA GLN A 276 4.02 -10.45 15.34
C GLN A 276 3.78 -11.91 14.98
N THR A 277 3.83 -12.80 15.97
CA THR A 277 3.35 -14.17 15.82
C THR A 277 1.93 -14.22 16.40
N PRO A 278 0.87 -14.00 15.59
CA PRO A 278 -0.48 -14.09 16.09
C PRO A 278 -0.72 -15.53 16.61
N HIS A 279 -1.14 -15.63 17.87
CA HIS A 279 -1.53 -16.88 18.52
C HIS A 279 -2.86 -17.41 17.98
#